data_AF-A0A0A1UFE6-F1
#
_entry.id   AF-A0A0A1UFE6-F1
#
_cell.length_a   1.000
_cell.length_b   1.000
_cell.length_c   1.000
_cell.angle_alpha   90.00
_cell.angle_beta   90.00
_cell.angle_gamma   90.00
#
_symmetry.space_group_name_H-M   'P 1'
#
loop_
_entity.id
_entity.type
_entity.pdbx_description
1 polymer ?
#
loop_
_entity_poly.entity_id
_entity_poly.type
_entity_poly.pdbx_seq_one_letter_code
_entity_poly.pdbx_strand_id
1 'polypeptide(L)'
;MAYKPKVSQEMVLIAKEFAEAVDYFTKSPTPCDVSMFSDGSISIRNYDVLFVIDARISAKKYHYQMVQHILNIITEPSLPDNKRINVFIIRDGIEQFSFDNVRLFIGYIQMLQYSPVTTSITLTRILPQILLAIQAKNLGVPLFVHILNFQPDFIQLKDALTINPQLEILVKLKTTILYGLTSQQITKEFNDVYLGCLSKLEYIEEVNVGGEITRQIYKPIYPLSFTTEVMTEESFALIPMRMREMYPINFEDTEEMKGFSVTIDPTYFLNDACYEYWARPTKFLVEPVTIKKRVFPFARGAERNAYLGKEVSGAEEKIVVLKDFIKQRGKDVYQFLDILELNSAVEQLAFEFNQVCDTFKRINFVPVSIFVVCDTTLWNVKTLTYDQLKRIALDNKMYFIEPMLKGTFVKFNDNNSMVNTELYSATIQAFSHWSYFRTAKRLIVCDLQGIIRPDKNDYLLTDPAIHHESVTKYYFSLTNLSQRGMSQFFSTHQCNAVCHSLGIVDGPIDEPENSFLKTKIVM
;
A
#
# COMPACT_ATOMS: atom_id res chain seq x y z
N MET A 1 -17.38 -27.68 -26.90
CA MET A 1 -16.08 -26.97 -27.02
C MET A 1 -16.28 -25.54 -26.59
N ALA A 2 -15.87 -25.19 -25.36
CA ALA A 2 -16.05 -23.84 -24.82
C ALA A 2 -14.89 -22.94 -25.24
N TYR A 3 -15.24 -21.80 -25.84
CA TYR A 3 -14.35 -20.74 -26.28
C TYR A 3 -13.63 -20.12 -25.08
N LYS A 4 -12.31 -20.38 -24.93
CA LYS A 4 -11.45 -19.60 -24.03
C LYS A 4 -11.01 -18.34 -24.80
N PRO A 5 -11.25 -17.12 -24.29
CA PRO A 5 -10.56 -15.96 -24.84
C PRO A 5 -9.07 -16.15 -24.56
N LYS A 6 -8.28 -16.35 -25.60
CA LYS A 6 -6.82 -16.25 -25.50
C LYS A 6 -6.53 -14.78 -25.16
N VAL A 7 -6.11 -14.53 -23.93
CA VAL A 7 -5.40 -13.29 -23.61
C VAL A 7 -4.18 -13.28 -24.54
N SER A 8 -4.14 -12.35 -25.49
CA SER A 8 -3.04 -12.28 -26.45
C SER A 8 -1.74 -12.04 -25.70
N GLN A 9 -0.65 -12.62 -26.16
CA GLN A 9 0.69 -12.33 -25.63
C GLN A 9 0.98 -10.81 -25.67
N GLU A 10 0.39 -10.09 -26.63
CA GLU A 10 0.41 -8.62 -26.68
C GLU A 10 -0.22 -7.96 -25.45
N MET A 11 -1.35 -8.43 -24.92
CA MET A 11 -1.95 -7.83 -23.71
C MET A 11 -1.13 -8.08 -22.45
N VAL A 12 -0.45 -9.23 -22.37
CA VAL A 12 0.50 -9.51 -21.28
C VAL A 12 1.75 -8.65 -21.42
N LEU A 13 2.24 -8.42 -22.64
CA LEU A 13 3.38 -7.55 -22.93
C LEU A 13 3.04 -6.09 -22.60
N ILE A 14 1.87 -5.62 -23.00
CA ILE A 14 1.34 -4.28 -22.67
C ILE A 14 1.19 -4.15 -21.15
N ALA A 15 0.60 -5.14 -20.46
CA ALA A 15 0.48 -5.07 -19.00
C ALA A 15 1.85 -5.05 -18.29
N LYS A 16 2.85 -5.76 -18.83
CA LYS A 16 4.25 -5.73 -18.33
C LYS A 16 4.92 -4.39 -18.62
N GLU A 17 4.81 -3.86 -19.83
CA GLU A 17 5.32 -2.54 -20.20
C GLU A 17 4.66 -1.43 -19.38
N PHE A 18 3.37 -1.54 -19.08
CA PHE A 18 2.66 -0.62 -18.19
C PHE A 18 3.10 -0.75 -16.72
N ALA A 19 3.31 -1.97 -16.21
CA ALA A 19 3.79 -2.20 -14.86
C ALA A 19 5.24 -1.70 -14.69
N GLU A 20 6.12 -1.99 -15.65
CA GLU A 20 7.51 -1.51 -15.69
C GLU A 20 7.57 0.00 -15.89
N ALA A 21 6.68 0.60 -16.69
CA ALA A 21 6.53 2.05 -16.81
C ALA A 21 6.10 2.66 -15.46
N VAL A 22 5.09 2.09 -14.79
CA VAL A 22 4.65 2.56 -13.47
C VAL A 22 5.76 2.43 -12.43
N ASP A 23 6.56 1.35 -12.44
CA ASP A 23 7.73 1.18 -11.56
C ASP A 23 8.88 2.15 -11.91
N TYR A 24 9.06 2.44 -13.21
CA TYR A 24 10.02 3.44 -13.70
C TYR A 24 9.62 4.87 -13.34
N PHE A 25 8.32 5.18 -13.31
CA PHE A 25 7.76 6.49 -12.93
C PHE A 25 7.48 6.63 -11.42
N THR A 26 7.57 5.55 -10.64
CA THR A 26 7.47 5.58 -9.16
C THR A 26 8.83 5.54 -8.48
N LYS A 27 9.93 5.31 -9.21
CA LYS A 27 11.25 5.79 -8.80
C LYS A 27 11.21 7.32 -8.76
N SER A 28 11.69 7.89 -7.66
CA SER A 28 11.91 9.33 -7.50
C SER A 28 12.47 9.91 -8.81
N PRO A 29 11.92 11.03 -9.30
CA PRO A 29 12.29 11.56 -10.61
C PRO A 29 13.81 11.74 -10.65
N THR A 30 14.47 11.18 -11.66
CA THR A 30 15.80 11.62 -12.10
C THR A 30 15.60 12.81 -13.03
N PRO A 31 16.05 14.02 -12.66
CA PRO A 31 15.97 15.18 -13.52
C PRO A 31 17.35 15.44 -14.09
N CYS A 32 17.44 15.68 -15.39
CA CYS A 32 18.68 16.11 -16.03
C CYS A 32 19.18 17.48 -15.56
N ASP A 33 18.49 18.19 -14.64
CA ASP A 33 18.97 19.45 -14.05
C ASP A 33 18.54 19.64 -12.57
N VAL A 34 18.53 18.57 -11.79
CA VAL A 34 18.36 18.64 -10.33
C VAL A 34 19.54 17.94 -9.69
N SER A 35 20.36 18.68 -8.96
CA SER A 35 21.38 18.09 -8.11
C SER A 35 20.70 17.30 -7.00
N MET A 36 20.68 15.97 -7.15
CA MET A 36 20.39 15.07 -6.03
C MET A 36 21.52 15.20 -5.03
N PHE A 37 21.19 15.57 -3.80
CA PHE A 37 22.10 15.36 -2.68
C PHE A 37 22.16 13.85 -2.36
N SER A 38 23.24 13.40 -1.75
CA SER A 38 23.47 11.99 -1.40
C SER A 38 22.46 11.42 -0.40
N ASP A 39 21.64 12.26 0.22
CA ASP A 39 20.54 11.91 1.13
C ASP A 39 19.17 11.76 0.43
N GLY A 40 19.10 11.97 -0.89
CA GLY A 40 17.86 11.87 -1.67
C GLY A 40 17.03 13.15 -1.73
N SER A 41 17.52 14.28 -1.20
CA SER A 41 16.85 15.58 -1.31
C SER A 41 17.07 16.26 -2.69
N ILE A 42 16.05 17.00 -3.14
CA ILE A 42 15.97 17.69 -4.44
C ILE A 42 16.27 19.18 -4.22
N SER A 43 17.32 19.73 -4.86
CA SER A 43 17.60 21.17 -4.83
C SER A 43 16.80 21.92 -5.89
N ILE A 44 15.81 22.73 -5.48
CA ILE A 44 15.02 23.62 -6.38
C ILE A 44 15.43 25.10 -6.24
N ARG A 45 16.60 25.38 -5.65
CA ARG A 45 17.08 26.73 -5.32
C ARG A 45 17.09 27.71 -6.51
N ASN A 46 17.38 27.19 -7.71
CA ASN A 46 17.54 27.97 -8.93
C ASN A 46 16.22 28.22 -9.70
N TYR A 47 15.10 27.67 -9.24
CA TYR A 47 13.81 27.82 -9.89
C TYR A 47 12.97 28.89 -9.19
N ASP A 48 12.13 29.60 -9.94
CA ASP A 48 10.98 30.23 -9.31
C ASP A 48 9.94 29.17 -8.95
N VAL A 49 9.18 29.40 -7.88
CA VAL A 49 8.30 28.38 -7.31
C VAL A 49 6.86 28.86 -7.37
N LEU A 50 5.99 28.01 -7.91
CA LEU A 50 4.54 28.17 -7.93
C LEU A 50 3.87 26.95 -7.31
N PHE A 51 3.09 27.14 -6.25
CA PHE A 51 2.17 26.11 -5.76
C PHE A 51 0.77 26.34 -6.31
N VAL A 52 0.11 25.29 -6.78
CA VAL A 52 -1.32 25.31 -7.11
C VAL A 52 -2.02 24.41 -6.11
N ILE A 53 -2.77 24.99 -5.16
CA ILE A 53 -3.31 24.29 -4.01
C ILE A 53 -4.83 24.23 -4.11
N ASP A 54 -5.38 23.02 -4.02
CA ASP A 54 -6.82 22.81 -3.89
C ASP A 54 -7.31 23.15 -2.47
N ALA A 55 -8.02 24.26 -2.34
CA ALA A 55 -8.63 24.75 -1.11
C ALA A 55 -10.17 24.63 -1.13
N ARG A 56 -10.72 23.65 -1.86
CA ARG A 56 -12.15 23.29 -1.76
C ARG A 56 -12.40 22.30 -0.64
N ILE A 57 -13.62 22.25 -0.13
CA ILE A 57 -13.97 21.43 1.04
C ILE A 57 -13.67 19.94 0.84
N SER A 58 -13.72 19.45 -0.40
CA SER A 58 -13.33 18.07 -0.76
C SER A 58 -11.85 17.76 -0.50
N ALA A 59 -10.98 18.77 -0.60
CA ALA A 59 -9.55 18.67 -0.34
C ALA A 59 -9.19 18.81 1.14
N LYS A 60 -10.11 19.32 1.97
CA LYS A 60 -9.87 19.59 3.40
C LYS A 60 -9.39 18.35 4.17
N LYS A 61 -9.91 17.17 3.84
CA LYS A 61 -9.49 15.89 4.46
C LYS A 61 -8.02 15.52 4.21
N TYR A 62 -7.35 16.21 3.29
CA TYR A 62 -5.94 16.02 2.94
C TYR A 62 -5.03 17.17 3.38
N HIS A 63 -5.55 18.14 4.16
CA HIS A 63 -4.82 19.37 4.52
C HIS A 63 -3.45 19.10 5.15
N TYR A 64 -3.38 18.19 6.13
CA TYR A 64 -2.11 17.88 6.80
C TYR A 64 -1.13 17.19 5.84
N GLN A 65 -1.60 16.20 5.07
CA GLN A 65 -0.78 15.49 4.10
C GLN A 65 -0.16 16.46 3.09
N MET A 66 -0.98 17.40 2.63
CA MET A 66 -0.58 18.48 1.75
C MET A 66 0.48 19.38 2.41
N VAL A 67 0.25 19.83 3.65
CA VAL A 67 1.20 20.69 4.38
C VAL A 67 2.54 19.98 4.62
N GLN A 68 2.53 18.73 5.09
CA GLN A 68 3.76 17.93 5.26
C GLN A 68 4.52 17.76 3.96
N HIS A 69 3.81 17.46 2.87
CA HIS A 69 4.42 17.32 1.56
C HIS A 69 5.04 18.63 1.06
N ILE A 70 4.34 19.75 1.23
CA ILE A 70 4.87 21.08 0.91
C ILE A 70 6.13 21.37 1.73
N LEU A 71 6.08 21.13 3.05
CA LEU A 71 7.20 21.37 3.95
C LEU A 71 8.46 20.63 3.48
N ASN A 72 8.36 19.34 3.16
CA ASN A 72 9.49 18.55 2.66
C ASN A 72 10.16 19.12 1.40
N ILE A 73 9.43 19.93 0.63
CA ILE A 73 9.92 20.52 -0.63
C ILE A 73 10.54 21.89 -0.41
N ILE A 74 10.07 22.64 0.59
CA ILE A 74 10.46 24.05 0.78
C ILE A 74 11.35 24.29 2.00
N THR A 75 11.44 23.37 2.96
CA THR A 75 12.32 23.52 4.12
C THR A 75 13.78 23.37 3.74
N GLU A 76 14.67 24.05 4.46
CA GLU A 76 16.12 23.90 4.24
C GLU A 76 16.56 22.42 4.34
N PRO A 77 17.49 21.97 3.49
CA PRO A 77 18.30 22.75 2.55
C PRO A 77 17.64 23.05 1.18
N SER A 78 16.38 22.68 0.94
CA SER A 78 15.74 22.70 -0.38
C SER A 78 15.55 24.11 -0.97
N LEU A 79 15.04 25.06 -0.18
CA LEU A 79 14.90 26.47 -0.54
C LEU A 79 15.46 27.38 0.56
N PRO A 80 16.19 28.46 0.21
CA PRO A 80 16.57 29.48 1.18
C PRO A 80 15.34 30.20 1.72
N ASP A 81 15.35 30.56 3.00
CA ASP A 81 14.22 31.25 3.65
C ASP A 81 13.75 32.51 2.89
N ASN A 82 14.67 33.28 2.29
CA ASN A 82 14.36 34.51 1.55
C ASN A 82 13.81 34.30 0.13
N LYS A 83 13.54 33.06 -0.28
CA LYS A 83 12.97 32.77 -1.60
C LYS A 83 11.50 33.21 -1.64
N ARG A 84 11.12 33.94 -2.69
CA ARG A 84 9.71 34.26 -2.98
C ARG A 84 8.97 33.02 -3.46
N ILE A 85 7.75 32.83 -2.95
CA ILE A 85 6.86 31.72 -3.32
C ILE A 85 5.56 32.26 -3.89
N ASN A 86 5.21 31.84 -5.10
CA ASN A 86 3.94 32.15 -5.73
C ASN A 86 2.94 31.02 -5.45
N VAL A 87 1.67 31.38 -5.28
CA VAL A 87 0.64 30.40 -4.93
C VAL A 87 -0.67 30.71 -5.64
N PHE A 88 -1.23 29.73 -6.32
CA PHE A 88 -2.59 29.73 -6.83
C PHE A 88 -3.47 28.88 -5.92
N ILE A 89 -4.50 29.47 -5.33
CA ILE A 89 -5.45 28.79 -4.45
C ILE A 89 -6.75 28.55 -5.20
N ILE A 90 -7.17 27.29 -5.29
CA ILE A 90 -8.40 26.89 -5.95
C ILE A 90 -9.55 26.87 -4.94
N ARG A 91 -10.57 27.69 -5.17
CA ARG A 91 -11.81 27.77 -4.36
C ARG A 91 -13.05 27.80 -5.28
N ASP A 92 -13.74 28.94 -5.35
CA ASP A 92 -14.78 29.28 -6.33
C ASP A 92 -14.18 29.83 -7.65
N GLY A 93 -12.85 29.84 -7.71
CA GLY A 93 -12.02 30.37 -8.78
C GLY A 93 -10.56 30.06 -8.47
N ILE A 94 -9.64 30.79 -9.10
CA ILE A 94 -8.20 30.69 -8.83
C ILE A 94 -7.74 32.03 -8.30
N GLU A 95 -7.34 32.07 -7.03
CA GLU A 95 -6.81 33.24 -6.36
C GLU A 95 -5.27 33.19 -6.39
N GLN A 96 -4.62 34.30 -6.74
CA GLN A 96 -3.16 34.38 -6.82
C GLN A 96 -2.59 35.13 -5.61
N PHE A 97 -1.58 34.53 -4.98
CA PHE A 97 -0.81 35.08 -3.87
C PHE A 97 0.69 35.02 -4.17
N SER A 98 1.45 35.89 -3.51
CA SER A 98 2.92 35.86 -3.50
C SER A 98 3.40 36.10 -2.07
N PHE A 99 4.33 35.29 -1.61
CA PHE A 99 4.94 35.37 -0.28
C PHE A 99 6.42 35.69 -0.44
N ASP A 100 6.92 36.73 0.23
CA ASP A 100 8.31 37.17 0.07
C ASP A 100 9.35 36.25 0.73
N ASN A 101 8.91 35.30 1.55
CA ASN A 101 9.78 34.31 2.17
C ASN A 101 9.02 33.01 2.46
N VAL A 102 9.79 31.93 2.64
CA VAL A 102 9.29 30.56 2.90
C VAL A 102 8.44 30.52 4.18
N ARG A 103 8.85 31.23 5.24
CA ARG A 103 8.16 31.19 6.54
C ARG A 103 6.76 31.78 6.49
N LEU A 104 6.55 32.87 5.74
CA LEU A 104 5.23 33.47 5.54
C LEU A 104 4.30 32.52 4.78
N PHE A 105 4.83 31.84 3.75
CA PHE A 105 4.08 30.82 3.04
C PHE A 105 3.72 29.65 3.96
N ILE A 106 4.65 29.16 4.78
CA ILE A 106 4.40 28.12 5.79
C ILE A 106 3.26 28.53 6.72
N GLY A 107 3.30 29.75 7.28
CA GLY A 107 2.23 30.26 8.12
C GLY A 107 0.88 30.32 7.39
N TYR A 108 0.87 30.73 6.12
CA TYR A 108 -0.34 30.79 5.32
C TYR A 108 -0.95 29.41 5.05
N ILE A 109 -0.15 28.44 4.59
CA ILE A 109 -0.66 27.09 4.28
C ILE A 109 -1.13 26.37 5.54
N GLN A 110 -0.48 26.61 6.68
CA GLN A 110 -0.93 26.10 7.98
C GLN A 110 -2.30 26.67 8.36
N MET A 111 -2.65 27.87 7.92
CA MET A 111 -3.93 28.52 8.22
C MET A 111 -4.89 28.55 7.03
N LEU A 112 -4.65 27.70 6.02
CA LEU A 112 -5.42 27.72 4.77
C LEU A 112 -6.91 27.46 5.03
N GLN A 113 -7.75 28.41 4.63
CA GLN A 113 -9.20 28.24 4.69
C GLN A 113 -9.73 27.46 3.49
N TYR A 114 -10.83 26.73 3.67
CA TYR A 114 -11.45 25.94 2.60
C TYR A 114 -12.81 26.50 2.18
N SER A 115 -13.08 26.50 0.87
CA SER A 115 -14.36 26.93 0.29
C SER A 115 -15.36 25.77 0.21
N PRO A 116 -16.66 25.99 0.49
CA PRO A 116 -17.69 24.94 0.40
C PRO A 116 -18.01 24.50 -1.05
N VAL A 117 -17.45 25.17 -2.05
CA VAL A 117 -17.67 24.87 -3.47
C VAL A 117 -17.19 23.45 -3.83
N THR A 118 -18.05 22.69 -4.51
CA THR A 118 -17.80 21.30 -4.92
C THR A 118 -17.52 21.13 -6.41
N THR A 119 -17.65 22.18 -7.22
CA THR A 119 -17.44 22.11 -8.67
C THR A 119 -16.02 21.63 -8.98
N SER A 120 -15.92 20.65 -9.87
CA SER A 120 -14.63 20.12 -10.33
C SER A 120 -13.83 21.18 -11.09
N ILE A 121 -12.51 21.08 -10.99
CA ILE A 121 -11.58 21.89 -11.77
C ILE A 121 -10.66 20.93 -12.52
N THR A 122 -10.28 21.29 -13.73
CA THR A 122 -9.47 20.47 -14.60
C THR A 122 -8.15 21.17 -14.90
N LEU A 123 -7.15 20.38 -15.32
CA LEU A 123 -5.86 20.90 -15.74
C LEU A 123 -5.98 21.88 -16.91
N THR A 124 -6.98 21.69 -17.80
CA THR A 124 -7.32 22.64 -18.88
C THR A 124 -7.62 24.05 -18.40
N ARG A 125 -8.07 24.21 -17.15
CA ARG A 125 -8.35 25.53 -16.55
C ARG A 125 -7.14 26.12 -15.83
N ILE A 126 -6.22 25.28 -15.35
CA ILE A 126 -5.03 25.71 -14.59
C ILE A 126 -3.89 26.13 -15.52
N LEU A 127 -3.59 25.35 -16.56
CA LEU A 127 -2.45 25.62 -17.46
C LEU A 127 -2.49 27.01 -18.12
N PRO A 128 -3.65 27.52 -18.61
CA PRO A 128 -3.70 28.87 -19.16
C PRO A 128 -3.34 29.95 -18.15
N GLN A 129 -3.69 29.76 -16.87
CA GLN A 129 -3.37 30.74 -15.82
C GLN A 129 -1.87 30.79 -15.54
N ILE A 130 -1.20 29.62 -15.57
CA ILE A 130 0.26 29.54 -15.43
C ILE A 130 0.94 30.29 -16.59
N LEU A 131 0.52 30.01 -17.84
CA LEU A 131 1.07 30.65 -19.02
C LEU A 131 0.86 32.18 -19.02
N LEU A 132 -0.33 32.64 -18.63
CA LEU A 132 -0.63 34.06 -18.49
C LEU A 132 0.25 34.72 -17.42
N ALA A 133 0.49 34.06 -16.29
CA ALA A 133 1.36 34.59 -15.24
C ALA A 133 2.83 34.68 -15.69
N ILE A 134 3.32 33.71 -16.48
CA ILE A 134 4.65 33.80 -17.10
C ILE A 134 4.70 34.95 -18.12
N GLN A 135 3.70 35.07 -19.01
CA GLN A 135 3.64 36.12 -20.03
C GLN A 135 3.58 37.52 -19.42
N ALA A 136 2.84 37.69 -18.32
CA ALA A 136 2.78 38.93 -17.56
C ALA A 136 4.09 39.26 -16.80
N LYS A 137 5.10 38.39 -16.87
CA LYS A 137 6.38 38.46 -16.13
C LYS A 137 6.20 38.42 -14.60
N ASN A 138 5.10 37.84 -14.13
CA ASN A 138 4.86 37.62 -12.69
C ASN A 138 5.60 36.37 -12.18
N LEU A 139 5.98 35.45 -13.07
CA LEU A 139 6.76 34.25 -12.78
C LEU A 139 8.00 34.22 -13.69
N GLY A 140 9.18 34.02 -13.12
CA GLY A 140 10.42 33.82 -13.86
C GLY A 140 10.57 32.40 -14.39
N VAL A 141 11.47 32.24 -15.36
CA VAL A 141 11.88 30.94 -15.91
C VAL A 141 13.38 30.71 -15.62
N PRO A 142 13.81 29.49 -15.23
CA PRO A 142 13.02 28.27 -15.17
C PRO A 142 12.03 28.24 -13.98
N LEU A 143 10.84 27.69 -14.22
CA LEU A 143 9.73 27.67 -13.27
C LEU A 143 9.49 26.25 -12.75
N PHE A 144 9.28 26.12 -11.44
CA PHE A 144 8.87 24.90 -10.78
C PHE A 144 7.43 25.05 -10.29
N VAL A 145 6.52 24.26 -10.83
CA VAL A 145 5.10 24.27 -10.48
C VAL A 145 4.76 23.02 -9.69
N HIS A 146 4.22 23.16 -8.49
CA HIS A 146 3.70 22.05 -7.71
C HIS A 146 2.17 22.14 -7.63
N ILE A 147 1.48 21.24 -8.31
CA ILE A 147 0.02 21.15 -8.29
C ILE A 147 -0.43 20.10 -7.28
N LEU A 148 -1.16 20.52 -6.25
CA LEU A 148 -1.75 19.71 -5.20
C LEU A 148 -3.27 19.70 -5.36
N ASN A 149 -3.77 18.75 -6.15
CA ASN A 149 -5.20 18.59 -6.42
C ASN A 149 -5.68 17.20 -5.99
N PHE A 150 -6.79 17.15 -5.26
CA PHE A 150 -7.29 15.93 -4.62
C PHE A 150 -8.52 15.32 -5.31
N GLN A 151 -8.87 15.81 -6.51
CA GLN A 151 -9.99 15.28 -7.30
C GLN A 151 -9.53 14.20 -8.29
N PRO A 152 -10.33 13.14 -8.49
CA PRO A 152 -10.02 12.08 -9.44
C PRO A 152 -10.13 12.54 -10.91
N ASP A 153 -10.95 13.55 -11.17
CA ASP A 153 -11.30 14.04 -12.51
C ASP A 153 -10.46 15.24 -13.00
N PHE A 154 -9.35 15.54 -12.31
CA PHE A 154 -8.55 16.74 -12.63
C PHE A 154 -7.89 16.66 -14.01
N ILE A 155 -7.56 15.46 -14.49
CA ILE A 155 -7.02 15.20 -15.83
C ILE A 155 -7.86 14.10 -16.47
N GLN A 156 -8.46 14.39 -17.62
CA GLN A 156 -9.31 13.45 -18.35
C GLN A 156 -8.82 13.26 -19.78
N LEU A 157 -9.02 12.05 -20.32
CA LEU A 157 -8.54 11.71 -21.67
C LEU A 157 -9.11 12.60 -22.78
N LYS A 158 -10.38 13.00 -22.63
CA LYS A 158 -11.04 13.92 -23.57
C LYS A 158 -10.38 15.30 -23.66
N ASP A 159 -9.63 15.70 -22.63
CA ASP A 159 -8.99 17.02 -22.54
C ASP A 159 -7.58 17.05 -23.15
N ALA A 160 -7.03 15.90 -23.54
CA ALA A 160 -5.67 15.76 -24.06
C ALA A 160 -5.36 16.72 -25.22
N LEU A 161 -6.26 16.83 -26.19
CA LEU A 161 -6.09 17.69 -27.37
C LEU A 161 -6.00 19.18 -26.99
N THR A 162 -6.63 19.57 -25.87
CA THR A 162 -6.61 20.95 -25.37
C THR A 162 -5.36 21.24 -24.54
N ILE A 163 -4.87 20.24 -23.81
CA ILE A 163 -3.74 20.36 -22.87
C ILE A 163 -2.39 20.33 -23.61
N ASN A 164 -2.23 19.47 -24.63
CA ASN A 164 -0.92 19.21 -25.26
C ASN A 164 -0.20 20.47 -25.78
N PRO A 165 -0.85 21.38 -26.54
CA PRO A 165 -0.17 22.58 -27.05
C PRO A 165 0.34 23.50 -25.92
N GLN A 166 -0.36 23.52 -24.79
CA GLN A 166 0.02 24.35 -23.64
C GLN A 166 1.24 23.76 -22.94
N LEU A 167 1.32 22.43 -22.85
CA LEU A 167 2.48 21.75 -22.29
C LEU A 167 3.73 21.90 -23.16
N GLU A 168 3.60 21.86 -24.50
CA GLU A 168 4.71 22.15 -25.41
C GLU A 168 5.32 23.55 -25.18
N ILE A 169 4.48 24.54 -24.90
CA ILE A 169 4.95 25.90 -24.55
C ILE A 169 5.73 25.86 -23.24
N LEU A 170 5.21 25.17 -22.21
CA LEU A 170 5.89 25.05 -20.91
C LEU A 170 7.23 24.29 -21.02
N VAL A 171 7.33 23.28 -21.88
CA VAL A 171 8.61 22.59 -22.22
C VAL A 171 9.62 23.60 -22.77
N LYS A 172 9.23 24.40 -23.77
CA LYS A 172 10.11 25.43 -24.36
C LYS A 172 10.55 26.50 -23.35
N LEU A 173 9.74 26.74 -22.33
CA LEU A 173 10.01 27.67 -21.23
C LEU A 173 10.80 27.04 -20.07
N LYS A 174 11.28 25.79 -20.20
CA LYS A 174 11.99 25.04 -19.14
C LYS A 174 11.20 25.00 -17.83
N THR A 175 9.88 24.79 -17.93
CA THR A 175 8.97 24.71 -16.78
C THR A 175 8.76 23.26 -16.36
N THR A 176 9.12 22.95 -15.11
CA THR A 176 8.94 21.64 -14.49
C THR A 176 7.65 21.65 -13.67
N ILE A 177 6.72 20.76 -13.96
CA ILE A 177 5.47 20.58 -13.19
C ILE A 177 5.56 19.28 -12.40
N LEU A 178 5.47 19.39 -11.08
CA LEU A 178 5.19 18.28 -10.18
C LEU A 178 3.70 18.22 -9.92
N TYR A 179 3.10 17.05 -10.15
CA TYR A 179 1.69 16.80 -9.91
C TYR A 179 1.55 15.82 -8.74
N GLY A 180 1.13 16.34 -7.59
CA GLY A 180 0.90 15.54 -6.39
C GLY A 180 -0.34 14.67 -6.54
N LEU A 181 -0.15 13.35 -6.49
CA LEU A 181 -1.20 12.34 -6.53
C LEU A 181 -1.27 11.64 -5.18
N THR A 182 -2.46 11.56 -4.60
CA THR A 182 -2.67 10.53 -3.57
C THR A 182 -2.71 9.16 -4.26
N SER A 183 -2.33 8.09 -3.54
CA SER A 183 -2.42 6.73 -4.07
C SER A 183 -3.83 6.34 -4.52
N GLN A 184 -4.86 7.01 -4.01
CA GLN A 184 -6.27 6.81 -4.36
C GLN A 184 -6.66 7.48 -5.69
N GLN A 185 -5.84 8.40 -6.22
CA GLN A 185 -6.15 9.20 -7.41
C GLN A 185 -5.45 8.74 -8.69
N ILE A 186 -4.57 7.72 -8.63
CA ILE A 186 -3.94 7.16 -9.83
C ILE A 186 -5.00 6.35 -10.58
N THR A 187 -5.77 7.01 -11.43
CA THR A 187 -6.80 6.38 -12.26
C THR A 187 -6.19 5.81 -13.54
N LYS A 188 -6.87 4.83 -14.14
CA LYS A 188 -6.52 4.33 -15.47
C LYS A 188 -6.50 5.47 -16.50
N GLU A 189 -7.46 6.38 -16.41
CA GLU A 189 -7.55 7.56 -17.30
C GLU A 189 -6.34 8.49 -17.16
N PHE A 190 -5.85 8.73 -15.94
CA PHE A 190 -4.61 9.49 -15.73
C PHE A 190 -3.42 8.81 -16.42
N ASN A 191 -3.27 7.49 -16.27
CA ASN A 191 -2.19 6.74 -16.91
C ASN A 191 -2.30 6.77 -18.43
N ASP A 192 -3.52 6.63 -18.98
CA ASP A 192 -3.77 6.67 -20.42
C ASP A 192 -3.43 8.06 -21.01
N VAL A 193 -3.74 9.15 -20.29
CA VAL A 193 -3.31 10.51 -20.67
C VAL A 193 -1.81 10.68 -20.56
N TYR A 194 -1.22 10.26 -19.44
CA TYR A 194 0.21 10.40 -19.18
C TYR A 194 1.04 9.65 -20.23
N LEU A 195 0.72 8.37 -20.46
CA LEU A 195 1.42 7.52 -21.41
C LEU A 195 1.04 7.81 -22.87
N GLY A 196 -0.19 8.25 -23.15
CA GLY A 196 -0.66 8.51 -24.50
C GLY A 196 -0.26 9.88 -25.07
N CYS A 197 -0.10 10.89 -24.20
CA CYS A 197 0.11 12.28 -24.60
C CYS A 197 1.47 12.86 -24.17
N LEU A 198 1.91 12.60 -22.93
CA LEU A 198 3.14 13.20 -22.39
C LEU A 198 4.41 12.45 -22.80
N SER A 199 4.31 11.16 -23.14
CA SER A 199 5.43 10.37 -23.68
C SER A 199 5.90 10.84 -25.07
N LYS A 200 5.04 11.56 -25.81
CA LYS A 200 5.27 12.01 -27.19
C LYS A 200 5.79 13.45 -27.32
N LEU A 201 5.91 14.17 -26.19
CA LEU A 201 6.48 15.51 -26.18
C LEU A 201 8.00 15.37 -26.27
N GLU A 202 8.55 15.43 -27.49
CA GLU A 202 9.98 15.22 -27.75
C GLU A 202 10.76 16.52 -28.01
N TYR A 203 11.98 16.53 -27.44
CA TYR A 203 13.16 17.36 -27.71
C TYR A 203 13.17 18.85 -27.33
N ILE A 204 14.08 19.22 -26.44
CA ILE A 204 14.74 20.53 -26.46
C ILE A 204 16.10 20.33 -27.15
N GLU A 205 16.34 21.09 -28.23
CA GLU A 205 17.66 21.16 -28.85
C GLU A 205 18.47 22.23 -28.12
N GLU A 206 19.49 21.82 -27.38
CA GLU A 206 20.45 22.74 -26.76
C GLU A 206 21.72 22.80 -27.60
N VAL A 207 22.15 24.03 -27.92
CA VAL A 207 23.43 24.28 -28.58
C VAL A 207 24.46 24.54 -27.49
N ASN A 208 25.37 23.60 -27.30
CA ASN A 208 26.46 23.77 -26.33
C ASN A 208 27.43 24.85 -26.79
N VAL A 209 28.28 25.34 -25.88
CA VAL A 209 29.27 26.41 -26.12
C VAL A 209 30.26 26.07 -27.27
N GLY A 210 30.33 24.80 -27.68
CA GLY A 210 31.10 24.31 -28.84
C GLY A 210 30.31 24.11 -30.14
N GLY A 211 29.02 24.48 -30.22
CA GLY A 211 28.19 24.34 -31.41
C GLY A 211 27.56 22.95 -31.62
N GLU A 212 27.80 21.99 -30.73
CA GLU A 212 27.12 20.68 -30.74
C GLU A 212 25.66 20.82 -30.28
N ILE A 213 24.75 20.25 -31.07
CA ILE A 213 23.33 20.14 -30.73
C ILE A 213 23.15 18.87 -29.90
N THR A 214 22.88 19.03 -28.61
CA THR A 214 22.43 17.92 -27.75
C THR A 214 20.91 17.91 -27.69
N ARG A 215 20.31 16.75 -28.01
CA ARG A 215 18.87 16.52 -27.85
C ARG A 215 18.61 15.90 -26.48
N GLN A 216 17.92 16.62 -25.61
CA GLN A 216 17.41 16.07 -24.35
C GLN A 216 15.89 15.85 -24.42
N ILE A 217 15.45 14.73 -23.88
CA ILE A 217 14.03 14.43 -23.68
C ILE A 217 13.58 15.19 -22.42
N TYR A 218 12.72 16.19 -22.59
CA TYR A 218 12.17 16.96 -21.49
C TYR A 218 10.70 16.62 -21.28
N LYS A 219 10.37 16.06 -20.10
CA LYS A 219 8.98 15.78 -19.72
C LYS A 219 8.48 16.91 -18.80
N PRO A 220 7.43 17.66 -19.18
CA PRO A 220 7.02 18.82 -18.40
C PRO A 220 6.24 18.45 -17.12
N ILE A 221 5.66 17.25 -17.03
CA ILE A 221 4.86 16.82 -15.87
C ILE A 221 5.45 15.53 -15.28
N TYR A 222 5.67 15.54 -13.97
CA TYR A 222 6.07 14.40 -13.17
C TYR A 222 5.02 14.09 -12.10
N PRO A 223 4.40 12.90 -12.10
CA PRO A 223 3.51 12.48 -11.03
C PRO A 223 4.30 12.15 -9.76
N LEU A 224 3.81 12.59 -8.61
CA LEU A 224 4.35 12.25 -7.30
C LEU A 224 3.30 11.56 -6.45
N SER A 225 3.47 10.26 -6.23
CA SER A 225 2.69 9.52 -5.22
C SER A 225 3.30 9.75 -3.85
N PHE A 226 2.58 10.38 -2.92
CA PHE A 226 3.01 10.42 -1.51
C PHE A 226 2.20 9.43 -0.66
N THR A 227 2.91 8.60 0.11
CA THR A 227 2.35 7.78 1.19
C THR A 227 2.59 8.52 2.50
N THR A 228 1.55 9.10 3.09
CA THR A 228 1.68 9.75 4.40
C THR A 228 1.67 8.73 5.53
N GLU A 229 2.28 9.06 6.67
CA GLU A 229 2.10 8.28 7.90
C GLU A 229 0.65 8.38 8.40
N VAL A 230 0.21 7.41 9.20
CA VAL A 230 -1.12 7.46 9.83
C VAL A 230 -1.13 8.57 10.89
N MET A 231 -2.18 9.40 10.88
CA MET A 231 -2.39 10.39 11.92
C MET A 231 -2.69 9.67 13.25
N THR A 232 -1.81 9.84 14.23
CA THR A 232 -1.93 9.28 15.58
C THR A 232 -2.39 10.38 16.53
N GLU A 233 -2.90 10.00 17.70
CA GLU A 233 -3.24 10.97 18.75
C GLU A 233 -2.01 11.79 19.17
N GLU A 234 -0.83 11.16 19.23
CA GLU A 234 0.43 11.81 19.54
C GLU A 234 0.81 12.86 18.49
N SER A 235 0.74 12.51 17.20
CA SER A 235 1.04 13.48 16.13
C SER A 235 -0.03 14.57 16.02
N PHE A 236 -1.29 14.29 16.36
CA PHE A 236 -2.34 15.29 16.48
C PHE A 236 -2.12 16.21 17.69
N ALA A 237 -1.60 15.72 18.81
CA ALA A 237 -1.32 16.52 20.00
C ALA A 237 -0.23 17.57 19.77
N LEU A 238 0.69 17.32 18.84
CA LEU A 238 1.70 18.28 18.38
C LEU A 238 1.12 19.44 17.57
N ILE A 239 -0.13 19.34 17.11
CA ILE A 239 -0.80 20.41 16.36
C ILE A 239 -1.17 21.56 17.31
N PRO A 240 -0.88 22.83 16.95
CA PRO A 240 -1.24 23.99 17.75
C PRO A 240 -2.72 23.97 18.16
N MET A 241 -3.01 24.28 19.43
CA MET A 241 -4.35 24.15 20.01
C MET A 241 -5.44 24.85 19.19
N ARG A 242 -5.16 26.08 18.71
CA ARG A 242 -6.08 26.86 17.86
C ARG A 242 -6.45 26.16 16.54
N MET A 243 -5.56 25.33 16.01
CA MET A 243 -5.80 24.52 14.80
C MET A 243 -6.66 23.29 15.11
N ARG A 244 -6.45 22.65 16.27
CA ARG A 244 -7.29 21.55 16.74
C ARG A 244 -8.72 22.01 17.04
N GLU A 245 -8.90 23.25 17.51
CA GLU A 245 -10.22 23.85 17.75
C GLU A 245 -10.98 24.15 16.43
N MET A 246 -10.27 24.56 15.38
CA MET A 246 -10.89 24.79 14.06
C MET A 246 -11.25 23.48 13.34
N TYR A 247 -10.58 22.38 13.69
CA TYR A 247 -10.72 21.07 13.07
C TYR A 247 -10.72 19.97 14.14
N PRO A 248 -11.83 19.84 14.91
CA PRO A 248 -11.92 18.78 15.90
C PRO A 248 -11.90 17.42 15.20
N ILE A 249 -10.82 16.67 15.38
CA ILE A 249 -10.73 15.27 14.99
C ILE A 249 -11.02 14.46 16.24
N ASN A 250 -12.01 13.60 16.14
CA ASN A 250 -12.27 12.60 17.16
C ASN A 250 -11.79 11.24 16.63
N PHE A 251 -10.67 10.76 17.16
CA PHE A 251 -10.14 9.44 16.80
C PHE A 251 -11.06 8.30 17.20
N GLU A 252 -12.07 8.57 18.04
CA GLU A 252 -13.13 7.62 18.41
C GLU A 252 -14.32 7.62 17.44
N ASP A 253 -14.35 8.46 16.40
CA ASP A 253 -15.45 8.46 15.43
C ASP A 253 -15.52 7.11 14.70
N THR A 254 -16.73 6.54 14.65
CA THR A 254 -16.99 5.24 14.03
C THR A 254 -18.05 5.32 12.94
N GLU A 255 -17.90 4.48 11.92
CA GLU A 255 -18.92 4.16 10.92
C GLU A 255 -19.46 2.74 11.14
N GLU A 256 -20.78 2.57 10.98
CA GLU A 256 -21.42 1.24 11.03
C GLU A 256 -21.57 0.67 9.63
N MET A 257 -21.15 -0.58 9.45
CA MET A 257 -21.22 -1.32 8.19
C MET A 257 -21.86 -2.68 8.42
N LYS A 258 -22.65 -3.14 7.44
CA LYS A 258 -23.24 -4.49 7.42
C LYS A 258 -22.64 -5.28 6.27
N GLY A 259 -22.51 -6.58 6.44
CA GLY A 259 -21.92 -7.44 5.42
C GLY A 259 -21.73 -8.87 5.88
N PHE A 260 -21.01 -9.65 5.08
CA PHE A 260 -20.65 -11.02 5.41
C PHE A 260 -19.25 -11.09 6.01
N SER A 261 -19.11 -11.79 7.13
CA SER A 261 -17.85 -12.40 7.54
C SER A 261 -17.68 -13.70 6.75
N VAL A 262 -16.54 -13.86 6.09
CA VAL A 262 -16.26 -14.94 5.15
C VAL A 262 -15.06 -15.74 5.66
N THR A 263 -15.24 -17.06 5.80
CA THR A 263 -14.22 -18.01 6.24
C THR A 263 -14.15 -19.23 5.31
N ILE A 264 -13.11 -20.04 5.47
CA ILE A 264 -12.97 -21.32 4.76
C ILE A 264 -13.48 -22.43 5.68
N ASP A 265 -14.21 -23.40 5.10
CA ASP A 265 -14.63 -24.59 5.83
C ASP A 265 -13.39 -25.36 6.35
N PRO A 266 -13.26 -25.62 7.66
CA PRO A 266 -12.10 -26.31 8.23
C PRO A 266 -11.83 -27.68 7.60
N THR A 267 -12.84 -28.33 7.03
CA THR A 267 -12.68 -29.61 6.33
C THR A 267 -11.73 -29.53 5.13
N TYR A 268 -11.53 -28.35 4.55
CA TYR A 268 -10.55 -28.10 3.49
C TYR A 268 -9.11 -28.42 3.94
N PHE A 269 -8.81 -28.23 5.23
CA PHE A 269 -7.48 -28.41 5.81
C PHE A 269 -7.26 -29.78 6.46
N LEU A 270 -8.26 -30.67 6.41
CA LEU A 270 -8.15 -32.02 7.00
C LEU A 270 -7.25 -32.97 6.20
N ASN A 271 -6.86 -32.58 4.98
CA ASN A 271 -5.93 -33.34 4.17
C ASN A 271 -4.81 -32.44 3.64
N ASP A 272 -3.67 -33.07 3.34
CA ASP A 272 -2.47 -32.37 2.86
C ASP A 272 -2.65 -31.76 1.46
N ALA A 273 -3.74 -32.05 0.74
CA ALA A 273 -3.97 -31.47 -0.58
C ALA A 273 -4.11 -29.95 -0.52
N CYS A 274 -4.51 -29.36 0.62
CA CYS A 274 -4.57 -27.91 0.78
C CYS A 274 -3.21 -27.22 0.57
N TYR A 275 -2.08 -27.93 0.78
CA TYR A 275 -0.73 -27.43 0.53
C TYR A 275 -0.29 -27.59 -0.93
N GLU A 276 -1.07 -28.27 -1.77
CA GLU A 276 -0.74 -28.45 -3.19
C GLU A 276 -0.99 -27.18 -4.00
N TYR A 277 -0.16 -26.96 -5.02
CA TYR A 277 -0.23 -25.76 -5.85
C TYR A 277 -1.57 -25.60 -6.60
N TRP A 278 -2.25 -26.72 -6.89
CA TRP A 278 -3.50 -26.76 -7.65
C TRP A 278 -4.76 -26.68 -6.78
N ALA A 279 -4.67 -26.93 -5.47
CA ALA A 279 -5.82 -26.94 -4.59
C ALA A 279 -6.24 -25.53 -4.19
N ARG A 280 -7.53 -25.23 -4.22
CA ARG A 280 -8.13 -23.98 -3.73
C ARG A 280 -9.47 -24.27 -3.06
N PRO A 281 -9.89 -23.47 -2.06
CA PRO A 281 -11.25 -23.50 -1.55
C PRO A 281 -12.23 -23.14 -2.67
N THR A 282 -13.29 -23.94 -2.84
CA THR A 282 -14.32 -23.70 -3.88
C THR A 282 -15.62 -23.13 -3.30
N LYS A 283 -15.79 -23.25 -1.98
CA LYS A 283 -16.92 -22.74 -1.20
C LYS A 283 -16.40 -22.07 0.05
N PHE A 284 -17.06 -20.98 0.42
CA PHE A 284 -16.73 -20.18 1.58
C PHE A 284 -17.94 -20.13 2.50
N LEU A 285 -17.71 -20.31 3.80
CA LEU A 285 -18.73 -20.12 4.82
C LEU A 285 -18.96 -18.61 4.98
N VAL A 286 -20.22 -18.21 5.12
CA VAL A 286 -20.57 -16.80 5.32
C VAL A 286 -21.54 -16.60 6.47
N GLU A 287 -21.30 -15.57 7.25
CA GLU A 287 -22.14 -15.18 8.38
C GLU A 287 -22.45 -13.68 8.31
N PRO A 288 -23.73 -13.26 8.39
CA PRO A 288 -24.08 -11.85 8.46
C PRO A 288 -23.54 -11.22 9.74
N VAL A 289 -22.79 -10.13 9.61
CA VAL A 289 -22.24 -9.39 10.75
C VAL A 289 -22.45 -7.88 10.58
N THR A 290 -22.57 -7.18 11.70
CA THR A 290 -22.55 -5.71 11.74
C THR A 290 -21.26 -5.28 12.43
N ILE A 291 -20.53 -4.34 11.83
CA ILE A 291 -19.27 -3.85 12.36
C ILE A 291 -19.33 -2.34 12.52
N LYS A 292 -18.99 -1.87 13.72
CA LYS A 292 -18.70 -0.45 13.99
C LYS A 292 -17.20 -0.26 13.92
N LYS A 293 -16.69 0.35 12.84
CA LYS A 293 -15.25 0.56 12.58
C LYS A 293 -14.90 2.03 12.84
N ARG A 294 -13.75 2.30 13.46
CA ARG A 294 -13.21 3.66 13.50
C ARG A 294 -12.97 4.20 12.09
N VAL A 295 -13.26 5.48 11.89
CA VAL A 295 -13.04 6.16 10.59
C VAL A 295 -11.53 6.23 10.31
N PHE A 296 -10.74 6.52 11.35
CA PHE A 296 -9.30 6.66 11.24
C PHE A 296 -8.58 5.36 11.62
N PRO A 297 -7.55 4.94 10.87
CA PRO A 297 -6.71 3.82 11.27
C PRO A 297 -5.87 4.22 12.48
N PHE A 298 -5.59 3.25 13.37
CA PHE A 298 -4.70 3.48 14.51
C PHE A 298 -3.26 3.04 14.22
N ALA A 299 -3.06 2.23 13.17
CA ALA A 299 -1.74 1.79 12.71
C ALA A 299 -1.72 1.57 11.19
N ARG A 300 -0.52 1.53 10.62
CA ARG A 300 -0.26 1.22 9.20
C ARG A 300 1.04 0.44 9.07
N GLY A 301 0.97 -0.69 8.38
CA GLY A 301 2.15 -1.46 7.97
C GLY A 301 2.61 -1.06 6.57
N ALA A 302 3.47 -1.89 5.96
CA ALA A 302 3.95 -1.66 4.59
C ALA A 302 2.82 -1.71 3.53
N GLU A 303 1.85 -2.63 3.72
CA GLU A 303 0.82 -2.91 2.70
C GLU A 303 -0.59 -2.51 3.13
N ARG A 304 -0.85 -2.42 4.45
CA ARG A 304 -2.21 -2.36 5.00
C ARG A 304 -2.38 -1.29 6.08
N ASN A 305 -3.56 -0.67 6.13
CA ASN A 305 -4.02 0.08 7.30
C ASN A 305 -4.65 -0.86 8.32
N ALA A 306 -4.65 -0.48 9.60
CA ALA A 306 -5.35 -1.17 10.66
C ALA A 306 -6.29 -0.20 11.40
N TYR A 307 -7.56 -0.59 11.51
CA TYR A 307 -8.63 0.16 12.15
C TYR A 307 -9.14 -0.60 13.36
N LEU A 308 -9.39 0.10 14.46
CA LEU A 308 -10.10 -0.52 15.58
C LEU A 308 -11.58 -0.61 15.21
N GLY A 309 -12.22 -1.72 15.56
CA GLY A 309 -13.66 -1.88 15.39
C GLY A 309 -14.28 -2.77 16.45
N LYS A 310 -15.60 -2.85 16.37
CA LYS A 310 -16.43 -3.75 17.17
C LYS A 310 -17.33 -4.54 16.23
N GLU A 311 -17.18 -5.85 16.26
CA GLU A 311 -18.11 -6.78 15.62
C GLU A 311 -19.29 -7.01 16.57
N VAL A 312 -20.50 -6.81 16.05
CA VAL A 312 -21.76 -6.92 16.80
C VAL A 312 -22.49 -8.15 16.29
N SER A 313 -22.68 -9.12 17.18
CA SER A 313 -23.49 -10.32 16.94
C SER A 313 -24.54 -10.45 18.04
N GLY A 314 -25.78 -10.11 17.72
CA GLY A 314 -26.85 -10.03 18.72
C GLY A 314 -26.56 -8.99 19.81
N ALA A 315 -26.41 -9.44 21.06
CA ALA A 315 -26.10 -8.58 22.21
C ALA A 315 -24.60 -8.53 22.56
N GLU A 316 -23.76 -9.33 21.90
CA GLU A 316 -22.31 -9.39 22.16
C GLU A 316 -21.56 -8.42 21.24
N GLU A 317 -20.62 -7.66 21.83
CA GLU A 317 -19.66 -6.82 21.11
C GLU A 317 -18.25 -7.39 21.28
N LYS A 318 -17.59 -7.76 20.17
CA LYS A 318 -16.22 -8.23 20.16
C LYS A 318 -15.30 -7.16 19.57
N ILE A 319 -14.24 -6.80 20.31
CA ILE A 319 -13.23 -5.87 19.79
C ILE A 319 -12.40 -6.58 18.71
N VAL A 320 -12.36 -5.98 17.54
CA VAL A 320 -11.67 -6.49 16.36
C VAL A 320 -10.78 -5.41 15.74
N VAL A 321 -9.83 -5.85 14.93
CA VAL A 321 -9.01 -5.02 14.06
C VAL A 321 -9.43 -5.30 12.62
N LEU A 322 -9.78 -4.25 11.89
CA LEU A 322 -10.07 -4.32 10.47
C LEU A 322 -8.85 -3.85 9.68
N LYS A 323 -8.48 -4.58 8.63
CA LYS A 323 -7.35 -4.21 7.75
C LYS A 323 -7.77 -4.10 6.30
N ASP A 324 -7.32 -3.04 5.63
CA ASP A 324 -7.46 -2.87 4.18
C ASP A 324 -6.12 -2.52 3.53
N PHE A 325 -6.03 -2.65 2.22
CA PHE A 325 -4.82 -2.31 1.48
C PHE A 325 -4.66 -0.79 1.34
N ILE A 326 -3.43 -0.29 1.54
CA ILE A 326 -3.09 1.14 1.39
C ILE A 326 -3.27 1.58 -0.07
N LYS A 327 -2.87 0.73 -1.01
CA LYS A 327 -3.04 0.93 -2.46
C LYS A 327 -3.97 -0.16 -2.98
N GLN A 328 -5.20 0.21 -3.38
CA GLN A 328 -6.11 -0.76 -4.02
C GLN A 328 -5.62 -1.01 -5.46
N ARG A 329 -4.89 -2.11 -5.68
CA ARG A 329 -4.44 -2.56 -7.00
C ARG A 329 -5.57 -3.31 -7.73
N GLY A 330 -6.72 -2.66 -7.86
CA GLY A 330 -7.99 -3.30 -8.25
C GLY A 330 -8.73 -3.87 -7.04
N LYS A 331 -10.07 -3.90 -7.08
CA LYS A 331 -10.91 -4.53 -6.05
C LYS A 331 -10.87 -6.06 -6.20
N ASP A 332 -9.68 -6.63 -6.16
CA ASP A 332 -9.51 -8.01 -6.56
C ASP A 332 -9.70 -8.96 -5.38
N VAL A 333 -10.86 -9.62 -5.38
CA VAL A 333 -11.23 -10.66 -4.42
C VAL A 333 -10.15 -11.75 -4.32
N TYR A 334 -9.38 -12.01 -5.38
CA TYR A 334 -8.32 -13.03 -5.36
C TYR A 334 -7.27 -12.74 -4.29
N GLN A 335 -6.89 -11.46 -4.11
CA GLN A 335 -5.87 -11.10 -3.12
C GLN A 335 -6.35 -11.39 -1.69
N PHE A 336 -7.62 -11.06 -1.40
CA PHE A 336 -8.21 -11.37 -0.11
C PHE A 336 -8.32 -12.87 0.14
N LEU A 337 -8.72 -13.63 -0.89
CA LEU A 337 -8.89 -15.07 -0.79
C LEU A 337 -7.56 -15.83 -0.62
N ASP A 338 -6.51 -15.44 -1.35
CA ASP A 338 -5.17 -16.01 -1.18
C ASP A 338 -4.66 -15.79 0.25
N ILE A 339 -4.86 -14.60 0.81
CA ILE A 339 -4.43 -14.27 2.18
C ILE A 339 -5.29 -14.98 3.22
N LEU A 340 -6.60 -15.15 2.98
CA LEU A 340 -7.48 -15.93 3.87
C LEU A 340 -7.07 -17.40 3.90
N GLU A 341 -6.81 -18.00 2.74
CA GLU A 341 -6.32 -19.38 2.63
C GLU A 341 -4.97 -19.54 3.33
N LEU A 342 -4.04 -18.61 3.09
CA LEU A 342 -2.73 -18.58 3.74
C LEU A 342 -2.87 -18.56 5.27
N ASN A 343 -3.63 -17.62 5.83
CA ASN A 343 -3.78 -17.50 7.29
C ASN A 343 -4.39 -18.77 7.90
N SER A 344 -5.42 -19.33 7.26
CA SER A 344 -6.09 -20.54 7.71
C SER A 344 -5.15 -21.77 7.65
N ALA A 345 -4.33 -21.88 6.60
CA ALA A 345 -3.33 -22.93 6.47
C ALA A 345 -2.24 -22.84 7.55
N VAL A 346 -1.80 -21.61 7.88
CA VAL A 346 -0.83 -21.37 8.95
C VAL A 346 -1.41 -21.71 10.32
N GLU A 347 -2.66 -21.35 10.58
CA GLU A 347 -3.37 -21.71 11.81
C GLU A 347 -3.40 -23.23 12.00
N GLN A 348 -3.73 -23.98 10.93
CA GLN A 348 -3.72 -25.44 10.95
C GLN A 348 -2.30 -26.00 11.22
N LEU A 349 -1.27 -25.47 10.56
CA LEU A 349 0.12 -25.89 10.80
C LEU A 349 0.56 -25.62 12.25
N ALA A 350 0.17 -24.49 12.82
CA ALA A 350 0.47 -24.17 14.20
C ALA A 350 -0.26 -25.11 15.18
N PHE A 351 -1.53 -25.44 14.90
CA PHE A 351 -2.28 -26.43 15.66
C PHE A 351 -1.56 -27.78 15.67
N GLU A 352 -1.14 -28.27 14.51
CA GLU A 352 -0.39 -29.52 14.39
C GLU A 352 0.97 -29.48 15.08
N PHE A 353 1.73 -28.38 14.92
CA PHE A 353 3.02 -28.20 15.58
C PHE A 353 2.89 -28.33 17.11
N ASN A 354 1.81 -27.76 17.67
CA ASN A 354 1.50 -27.91 19.08
C ASN A 354 1.16 -29.37 19.46
N GLN A 355 0.66 -30.21 18.55
CA GLN A 355 0.46 -31.63 18.88
C GLN A 355 1.76 -32.44 18.91
N VAL A 356 2.84 -31.96 18.29
CA VAL A 356 4.10 -32.71 18.19
C VAL A 356 4.85 -32.78 19.51
N CYS A 357 4.84 -31.69 20.29
CA CYS A 357 5.50 -31.64 21.58
C CYS A 357 4.88 -30.59 22.51
N ASP A 358 4.58 -31.02 23.72
CA ASP A 358 3.92 -30.30 24.80
C ASP A 358 4.89 -29.57 25.75
N THR A 359 6.19 -29.77 25.59
CA THR A 359 7.22 -29.04 26.35
C THR A 359 7.63 -27.71 25.72
N PHE A 360 7.37 -27.51 24.42
CA PHE A 360 7.68 -26.24 23.76
C PHE A 360 6.62 -25.19 24.06
N LYS A 361 7.03 -23.92 24.12
CA LYS A 361 6.10 -22.79 24.15
C LYS A 361 5.16 -22.89 22.94
N ARG A 362 3.84 -22.84 23.17
CA ARG A 362 2.85 -23.03 22.09
C ARG A 362 2.90 -21.88 21.09
N ILE A 363 2.57 -22.15 19.84
CA ILE A 363 2.40 -21.13 18.79
C ILE A 363 0.93 -21.15 18.36
N ASN A 364 0.26 -20.01 18.46
CA ASN A 364 -1.11 -19.82 18.02
C ASN A 364 -1.17 -18.61 17.10
N PHE A 365 -2.02 -18.67 16.08
CA PHE A 365 -2.31 -17.53 15.21
C PHE A 365 -3.69 -16.97 15.54
N VAL A 366 -3.86 -15.66 15.38
CA VAL A 366 -5.19 -15.06 15.46
C VAL A 366 -6.02 -15.51 14.25
N PRO A 367 -7.27 -15.93 14.44
CA PRO A 367 -8.14 -16.29 13.33
C PRO A 367 -8.44 -15.04 12.50
N VAL A 368 -8.33 -15.19 11.18
CA VAL A 368 -8.60 -14.13 10.20
C VAL A 368 -9.83 -14.51 9.38
N SER A 369 -10.74 -13.56 9.21
CA SER A 369 -11.83 -13.66 8.24
C SER A 369 -11.83 -12.47 7.28
N ILE A 370 -12.57 -12.58 6.18
CA ILE A 370 -12.81 -11.44 5.29
C ILE A 370 -14.18 -10.85 5.61
N PHE A 371 -14.26 -9.55 5.84
CA PHE A 371 -15.50 -8.80 5.80
C PHE A 371 -15.77 -8.29 4.40
N VAL A 372 -16.93 -8.60 3.82
CA VAL A 372 -17.41 -7.98 2.58
C VAL A 372 -18.65 -7.16 2.89
N VAL A 373 -18.52 -5.83 2.80
CA VAL A 373 -19.62 -4.89 3.04
C VAL A 373 -20.70 -5.14 1.99
N CYS A 374 -21.91 -5.51 2.37
CA CYS A 374 -23.01 -5.70 1.43
C CYS A 374 -24.35 -5.77 2.17
N ASP A 375 -25.44 -5.62 1.43
CA ASP A 375 -26.77 -5.89 1.99
C ASP A 375 -26.98 -7.41 2.09
N THR A 376 -26.81 -7.94 3.31
CA THR A 376 -26.96 -9.37 3.61
C THR A 376 -28.39 -9.86 3.47
N THR A 377 -29.40 -8.97 3.51
CA THR A 377 -30.81 -9.37 3.36
C THR A 377 -31.12 -9.88 1.95
N LEU A 378 -30.30 -9.51 0.97
CA LEU A 378 -30.39 -9.99 -0.41
C LEU A 378 -29.86 -11.43 -0.58
N TRP A 379 -29.23 -12.00 0.45
CA TRP A 379 -28.48 -13.25 0.38
C TRP A 379 -28.79 -14.15 1.58
N ASN A 380 -29.88 -14.92 1.50
CA ASN A 380 -30.19 -15.91 2.53
C ASN A 380 -29.42 -17.23 2.30
N VAL A 381 -28.09 -17.18 2.43
CA VAL A 381 -27.18 -18.30 2.18
C VAL A 381 -26.17 -18.45 3.30
N LYS A 382 -25.79 -19.70 3.61
CA LYS A 382 -24.71 -20.02 4.58
C LYS A 382 -23.35 -20.23 3.92
N THR A 383 -23.35 -20.39 2.59
CA THR A 383 -22.14 -20.62 1.80
C THR A 383 -22.22 -19.83 0.51
N LEU A 384 -21.10 -19.27 0.10
CA LEU A 384 -20.93 -18.68 -1.24
C LEU A 384 -19.92 -19.49 -2.04
N THR A 385 -20.20 -19.66 -3.33
CA THR A 385 -19.16 -20.09 -4.27
C THR A 385 -18.19 -18.96 -4.56
N TYR A 386 -17.03 -19.31 -5.09
CA TYR A 386 -16.06 -18.36 -5.61
C TYR A 386 -16.69 -17.26 -6.50
N ASP A 387 -17.49 -17.66 -7.50
CA ASP A 387 -18.08 -16.72 -8.45
C ASP A 387 -19.11 -15.79 -7.80
N GLN A 388 -19.86 -16.28 -6.81
CA GLN A 388 -20.82 -15.45 -6.08
C GLN A 388 -20.09 -14.42 -5.22
N LEU A 389 -19.06 -14.84 -4.48
CA LEU A 389 -18.26 -13.93 -3.66
C LEU A 389 -17.56 -12.87 -4.51
N LYS A 390 -17.02 -13.25 -5.67
CA LYS A 390 -16.44 -12.31 -6.64
C LYS A 390 -17.45 -11.25 -7.09
N ARG A 391 -18.69 -11.65 -7.40
CA ARG A 391 -19.74 -10.72 -7.82
C ARG A 391 -20.09 -9.73 -6.71
N ILE A 392 -20.18 -10.18 -5.47
CA ILE A 392 -20.44 -9.30 -4.33
C ILE A 392 -19.25 -8.35 -4.11
N ALA A 393 -18.02 -8.84 -4.20
CA ALA A 393 -16.82 -8.05 -3.96
C ALA A 393 -16.56 -6.93 -4.97
N LEU A 394 -16.99 -7.08 -6.24
CA LEU A 394 -16.68 -6.15 -7.34
C LEU A 394 -17.00 -4.68 -7.03
N ASP A 395 -18.13 -4.41 -6.37
CA ASP A 395 -18.55 -3.05 -6.07
C ASP A 395 -18.36 -2.66 -4.61
N ASN A 396 -18.02 -3.62 -3.75
CA ASN A 396 -18.05 -3.45 -2.32
C ASN A 396 -16.66 -3.31 -1.69
N LYS A 397 -16.63 -2.69 -0.50
CA LYS A 397 -15.41 -2.64 0.31
C LYS A 397 -15.19 -3.97 1.02
N MET A 398 -13.93 -4.35 1.13
CA MET A 398 -13.50 -5.56 1.81
C MET A 398 -12.45 -5.23 2.85
N TYR A 399 -12.49 -5.97 3.97
CA TYR A 399 -11.51 -5.87 5.04
C TYR A 399 -11.09 -7.27 5.49
N PHE A 400 -9.88 -7.44 5.98
CA PHE A 400 -9.59 -8.55 6.88
C PHE A 400 -10.08 -8.18 8.28
N ILE A 401 -10.65 -9.13 9.01
CA ILE A 401 -11.00 -8.99 10.42
C ILE A 401 -10.12 -9.96 11.21
N GLU A 402 -9.53 -9.46 12.29
CA GLU A 402 -8.88 -10.29 13.30
C GLU A 402 -9.14 -9.75 14.71
N PRO A 403 -9.04 -10.57 15.78
CA PRO A 403 -9.06 -10.08 17.16
C PRO A 403 -7.95 -9.06 17.45
N MET A 404 -8.23 -8.06 18.29
CA MET A 404 -7.18 -7.15 18.75
C MET A 404 -6.19 -7.85 19.69
N LEU A 405 -4.91 -7.83 19.34
CA LEU A 405 -3.83 -8.28 20.21
C LEU A 405 -3.53 -7.19 21.26
N LYS A 406 -3.53 -7.56 22.54
CA LYS A 406 -3.15 -6.68 23.65
C LYS A 406 -1.80 -7.13 24.21
N GLY A 407 -0.77 -6.31 24.06
CA GLY A 407 0.57 -6.59 24.57
C GLY A 407 1.65 -5.94 23.71
N THR A 408 2.90 -6.13 24.10
CA THR A 408 4.05 -5.65 23.32
C THR A 408 4.20 -6.48 22.05
N PHE A 409 4.07 -5.81 20.90
CA PHE A 409 4.22 -6.43 19.60
C PHE A 409 5.71 -6.66 19.29
N VAL A 410 6.06 -7.87 18.87
CA VAL A 410 7.42 -8.29 18.53
C VAL A 410 7.40 -8.94 17.17
N LYS A 411 8.35 -8.56 16.32
CA LYS A 411 8.68 -9.25 15.07
C LYS A 411 9.89 -10.15 15.31
N PHE A 412 9.71 -11.47 15.19
CA PHE A 412 10.74 -12.47 15.52
C PHE A 412 11.60 -12.85 14.31
N ASN A 413 10.99 -12.90 13.13
CA ASN A 413 11.67 -12.95 11.84
C ASN A 413 10.84 -12.18 10.79
N ASP A 414 11.41 -11.94 9.62
CA ASP A 414 10.67 -11.39 8.48
C ASP A 414 10.50 -12.44 7.36
N ASN A 415 10.02 -12.02 6.20
CA ASN A 415 9.90 -12.86 5.01
C ASN A 415 11.16 -12.84 4.12
N ASN A 416 12.25 -12.19 4.53
CA ASN A 416 13.45 -11.95 3.73
C ASN A 416 14.73 -12.03 4.60
N SER A 417 14.91 -13.12 5.34
CA SER A 417 16.11 -13.54 6.10
C SER A 417 16.47 -12.80 7.40
N MET A 418 15.69 -11.80 7.84
CA MET A 418 15.94 -11.16 9.13
C MET A 418 15.50 -12.08 10.28
N VAL A 419 16.39 -12.25 11.26
CA VAL A 419 16.11 -12.92 12.54
C VAL A 419 16.33 -11.91 13.67
N ASN A 420 15.36 -11.77 14.56
CA ASN A 420 15.50 -10.91 15.73
C ASN A 420 16.42 -11.60 16.75
N THR A 421 17.66 -11.12 16.85
CA THR A 421 18.67 -11.67 17.75
C THR A 421 18.51 -11.21 19.20
N GLU A 422 17.90 -10.05 19.43
CA GLU A 422 17.64 -9.51 20.78
C GLU A 422 16.53 -10.28 21.50
N LEU A 423 15.45 -10.59 20.78
CA LEU A 423 14.30 -11.36 21.26
C LEU A 423 14.22 -12.71 20.54
N TYR A 424 15.35 -13.41 20.47
CA TYR A 424 15.44 -14.70 19.80
C TYR A 424 14.52 -15.75 20.45
N SER A 425 13.84 -16.53 19.60
CA SER A 425 13.06 -17.69 20.03
C SER A 425 13.39 -18.92 19.20
N ALA A 426 13.96 -19.93 19.85
CA ALA A 426 14.27 -21.22 19.24
C ALA A 426 13.01 -21.88 18.66
N THR A 427 11.89 -21.84 19.39
CA THR A 427 10.60 -22.41 18.96
C THR A 427 10.06 -21.74 17.70
N ILE A 428 10.17 -20.41 17.60
CA ILE A 428 9.69 -19.66 16.44
C ILE A 428 10.50 -20.03 15.19
N GLN A 429 11.83 -20.05 15.28
CA GLN A 429 12.68 -20.45 14.15
C GLN A 429 12.48 -21.91 13.77
N ALA A 430 12.30 -22.79 14.77
CA ALA A 430 12.02 -24.20 14.54
C ALA A 430 10.64 -24.43 13.91
N PHE A 431 9.63 -23.61 14.21
CA PHE A 431 8.32 -23.70 13.57
C PHE A 431 8.38 -23.39 12.08
N SER A 432 9.11 -22.34 11.69
CA SER A 432 9.38 -22.07 10.27
C SER A 432 10.03 -23.29 9.60
N HIS A 433 11.13 -23.82 10.15
CA HIS A 433 11.79 -25.00 9.58
C HIS A 433 10.86 -26.25 9.57
N TRP A 434 10.14 -26.50 10.66
CA TRP A 434 9.19 -27.61 10.76
C TRP A 434 8.07 -27.51 9.73
N SER A 435 7.54 -26.32 9.43
CA SER A 435 6.51 -26.15 8.41
C SER A 435 6.99 -26.58 7.01
N TYR A 436 8.27 -26.30 6.71
CA TYR A 436 8.94 -26.77 5.49
C TYR A 436 9.08 -28.29 5.47
N PHE A 437 9.52 -28.89 6.57
CA PHE A 437 9.63 -30.34 6.67
C PHE A 437 8.25 -31.05 6.58
N ARG A 438 7.27 -30.60 7.38
CA ARG A 438 5.93 -31.19 7.46
C ARG A 438 5.19 -31.14 6.12
N THR A 439 5.29 -30.05 5.39
CA THR A 439 4.63 -29.91 4.08
C THR A 439 5.39 -30.59 2.94
N ALA A 440 6.41 -31.40 3.28
CA ALA A 440 7.35 -32.02 2.35
C ALA A 440 7.90 -31.00 1.34
N LYS A 441 8.40 -29.88 1.87
CA LYS A 441 9.08 -28.79 1.17
C LYS A 441 8.20 -27.90 0.29
N ARG A 442 6.88 -28.11 0.29
CA ARG A 442 5.97 -27.30 -0.52
C ARG A 442 5.91 -25.86 -0.07
N LEU A 443 6.00 -25.59 1.23
CA LEU A 443 5.93 -24.24 1.75
C LEU A 443 6.75 -24.03 3.02
N ILE A 444 7.07 -22.77 3.34
CA ILE A 444 7.61 -22.37 4.64
C ILE A 444 6.84 -21.17 5.18
N VAL A 445 6.55 -21.18 6.48
CA VAL A 445 5.92 -20.07 7.18
C VAL A 445 6.99 -19.13 7.74
N CYS A 446 6.91 -17.85 7.41
CA CYS A 446 7.83 -16.78 7.83
C CYS A 446 7.03 -15.54 8.30
N ASP A 447 7.73 -14.42 8.51
CA ASP A 447 7.15 -13.16 9.01
C ASP A 447 6.40 -13.35 10.34
N LEU A 448 7.00 -14.12 11.24
CA LEU A 448 6.42 -14.49 12.53
C LEU A 448 6.49 -13.30 13.47
N GLN A 449 5.31 -12.73 13.76
CA GLN A 449 5.16 -11.50 14.53
C GLN A 449 3.87 -11.52 15.36
N GLY A 450 3.88 -10.86 16.53
CA GLY A 450 2.73 -10.83 17.43
C GLY A 450 3.13 -10.55 18.86
N ILE A 451 2.46 -11.20 19.83
CA ILE A 451 2.71 -11.01 21.26
C ILE A 451 3.15 -12.30 21.93
N ILE A 452 3.93 -12.17 23.00
CA ILE A 452 4.22 -13.26 23.93
C ILE A 452 3.21 -13.16 25.07
N ARG A 453 2.57 -14.27 25.45
CA ARG A 453 1.68 -14.34 26.61
C ARG A 453 2.30 -15.22 27.70
N PRO A 454 3.05 -14.63 28.64
CA PRO A 454 3.76 -15.40 29.67
C PRO A 454 2.82 -16.23 30.54
N ASP A 455 1.63 -15.71 30.83
CA ASP A 455 0.57 -16.35 31.60
C ASP A 455 0.03 -17.64 30.95
N LYS A 456 0.00 -17.69 29.61
CA LYS A 456 -0.44 -18.86 28.84
C LYS A 456 0.69 -19.75 28.34
N ASN A 457 1.93 -19.32 28.56
CA ASN A 457 3.13 -19.92 27.98
C ASN A 457 2.98 -20.16 26.47
N ASP A 458 2.59 -19.13 25.73
CA ASP A 458 2.45 -19.20 24.27
C ASP A 458 2.83 -17.91 23.53
N TYR A 459 2.93 -18.04 22.21
CA TYR A 459 2.97 -16.95 21.26
C TYR A 459 1.58 -16.81 20.62
N LEU A 460 1.05 -15.59 20.56
CA LEU A 460 -0.12 -15.27 19.76
C LEU A 460 0.34 -14.38 18.59
N LEU A 461 0.37 -14.97 17.40
CA LEU A 461 0.93 -14.38 16.19
C LEU A 461 -0.17 -13.90 15.23
N THR A 462 0.18 -13.01 14.31
CA THR A 462 -0.70 -12.46 13.27
C THR A 462 0.11 -12.16 12.01
N ASP A 463 -0.58 -11.98 10.88
CA ASP A 463 -0.01 -11.59 9.59
C ASP A 463 1.25 -12.38 9.18
N PRO A 464 1.20 -13.73 9.14
CA PRO A 464 2.30 -14.53 8.63
C PRO A 464 2.50 -14.33 7.12
N ALA A 465 3.70 -14.67 6.66
CA ALA A 465 3.99 -14.89 5.25
C ALA A 465 4.17 -16.39 4.97
N ILE A 466 3.81 -16.81 3.77
CA ILE A 466 4.18 -18.12 3.23
C ILE A 466 5.04 -17.90 1.99
N HIS A 467 6.18 -18.59 1.93
CA HIS A 467 6.84 -18.88 0.66
C HIS A 467 6.42 -20.26 0.19
N HIS A 468 5.96 -20.38 -1.05
CA HIS A 468 5.50 -21.65 -1.63
C HIS A 468 6.39 -22.07 -2.81
N GLU A 469 6.58 -23.37 -3.03
CA GLU A 469 7.45 -23.91 -4.10
C GLU A 469 6.99 -23.48 -5.50
N SER A 470 5.67 -23.35 -5.66
CA SER A 470 5.01 -22.89 -6.89
C SER A 470 4.52 -21.46 -6.73
N VAL A 471 4.98 -20.60 -7.64
CA VAL A 471 4.57 -19.18 -7.75
C VAL A 471 3.07 -19.00 -7.95
N THR A 472 2.36 -20.03 -8.43
CA THR A 472 0.92 -19.94 -8.72
C THR A 472 0.04 -20.07 -7.47
N LYS A 473 0.56 -20.67 -6.39
CA LYS A 473 -0.10 -20.74 -5.08
C LYS A 473 0.20 -19.46 -4.30
N TYR A 474 -0.84 -18.84 -3.75
CA TYR A 474 -0.75 -17.52 -3.09
C TYR A 474 -0.13 -16.45 -4.01
N TYR A 475 -0.47 -16.48 -5.31
CA TYR A 475 0.10 -15.59 -6.33
C TYR A 475 -0.09 -14.11 -6.01
N PHE A 476 -1.22 -13.74 -5.39
CA PHE A 476 -1.54 -12.36 -5.05
C PHE A 476 -1.00 -11.93 -3.68
N SER A 477 -0.38 -12.84 -2.95
CA SER A 477 0.32 -12.53 -1.70
C SER A 477 1.71 -11.97 -2.00
N LEU A 478 1.88 -10.65 -1.90
CA LEU A 478 3.15 -9.97 -2.24
C LEU A 478 4.32 -10.37 -1.34
N THR A 479 4.04 -10.98 -0.18
CA THR A 479 5.07 -11.48 0.73
C THR A 479 5.63 -12.84 0.32
N ASN A 480 5.00 -13.54 -0.64
CA ASN A 480 5.45 -14.83 -1.16
C ASN A 480 6.60 -14.63 -2.17
N LEU A 481 7.83 -14.83 -1.72
CA LEU A 481 9.05 -14.81 -2.53
C LEU A 481 9.39 -16.20 -3.12
N SER A 482 8.48 -17.17 -2.96
CA SER A 482 8.61 -18.54 -3.46
C SER A 482 9.96 -19.19 -3.07
N GLN A 483 10.57 -20.00 -3.95
CA GLN A 483 11.84 -20.67 -3.67
C GLN A 483 12.96 -19.72 -3.20
N ARG A 484 13.01 -18.48 -3.72
CA ARG A 484 13.99 -17.49 -3.27
C ARG A 484 13.84 -17.19 -1.78
N GLY A 485 12.60 -16.97 -1.33
CA GLY A 485 12.30 -16.74 0.08
C GLY A 485 12.65 -17.92 0.97
N MET A 486 12.42 -19.14 0.49
CA MET A 486 12.85 -20.37 1.18
C MET A 486 14.37 -20.42 1.33
N SER A 487 15.11 -20.21 0.24
CA SER A 487 16.59 -20.21 0.27
C SER A 487 17.14 -19.12 1.20
N GLN A 488 16.52 -17.94 1.22
CA GLN A 488 16.91 -16.84 2.11
C GLN A 488 16.67 -17.16 3.60
N PHE A 489 15.58 -17.85 3.93
CA PHE A 489 15.38 -18.35 5.28
C PHE A 489 16.53 -19.31 5.66
N PHE A 490 16.81 -20.32 4.84
CA PHE A 490 17.85 -21.30 5.14
C PHE A 490 19.27 -20.75 5.11
N SER A 491 19.55 -19.67 4.38
CA SER A 491 20.88 -19.03 4.42
C SER A 491 21.22 -18.40 5.77
N THR A 492 20.21 -18.18 6.63
CA THR A 492 20.38 -17.58 7.96
C THR A 492 19.92 -18.48 9.10
N HIS A 493 19.16 -19.54 8.79
CA HIS A 493 18.71 -20.51 9.78
C HIS A 493 19.87 -21.38 10.27
N GLN A 494 19.90 -21.62 11.58
CA GLN A 494 20.73 -22.63 12.22
C GLN A 494 19.81 -23.51 13.04
N CYS A 495 19.83 -24.84 12.81
CA CYS A 495 19.06 -25.74 13.65
C CYS A 495 19.43 -25.54 15.12
N ASN A 496 18.39 -25.50 15.95
CA ASN A 496 18.51 -25.31 17.39
C ASN A 496 17.97 -26.54 18.12
N ALA A 497 17.99 -26.50 19.46
CA ALA A 497 17.53 -27.61 20.28
C ALA A 497 16.10 -28.08 19.96
N VAL A 498 15.21 -27.16 19.55
CA VAL A 498 13.83 -27.51 19.15
C VAL A 498 13.84 -28.25 17.81
N CYS A 499 14.60 -27.78 16.81
CA CYS A 499 14.74 -28.49 15.53
C CYS A 499 15.24 -29.94 15.72
N HIS A 500 16.29 -30.11 16.54
CA HIS A 500 16.85 -31.43 16.83
C HIS A 500 15.88 -32.34 17.58
N SER A 501 15.12 -31.80 18.52
CA SER A 501 14.09 -32.58 19.24
C SER A 501 12.92 -33.00 18.36
N LEU A 502 12.67 -32.28 17.26
CA LEU A 502 11.71 -32.65 16.23
C LEU A 502 12.30 -33.65 15.20
N GLY A 503 13.57 -34.02 15.33
CA GLY A 503 14.27 -34.91 14.40
C GLY A 503 14.59 -34.29 13.05
N ILE A 504 14.62 -32.95 12.96
CA ILE A 504 14.92 -32.22 11.72
C ILE A 504 16.41 -31.86 11.71
N VAL A 505 17.08 -32.12 10.59
CA VAL A 505 18.51 -31.84 10.37
C VAL A 505 18.72 -30.63 9.46
N ASP A 506 19.91 -30.03 9.51
CA ASP A 506 20.25 -28.84 8.72
C ASP A 506 20.22 -29.06 7.20
N GLY A 507 19.56 -28.15 6.48
CA GLY A 507 19.69 -27.94 5.03
C GLY A 507 18.42 -28.18 4.19
N PRO A 508 18.26 -27.50 3.03
CA PRO A 508 17.37 -28.00 2.00
C PRO A 508 17.89 -29.39 1.59
N ILE A 509 17.11 -30.45 1.88
CA ILE A 509 17.54 -31.83 1.58
C ILE A 509 17.49 -32.05 0.05
N ASP A 510 18.46 -31.51 -0.67
CA ASP A 510 18.71 -31.85 -2.06
C ASP A 510 19.53 -33.15 -2.09
N GLU A 511 18.89 -34.27 -1.76
CA GLU A 511 19.14 -35.63 -2.29
C GLU A 511 18.42 -36.71 -1.43
N PRO A 512 17.96 -37.83 -2.04
CA PRO A 512 17.25 -38.89 -1.33
C PRO A 512 18.25 -39.79 -0.62
N GLU A 513 18.68 -39.43 0.60
CA GLU A 513 19.32 -40.40 1.49
C GLU A 513 18.29 -41.17 2.31
N ASN A 514 18.30 -42.47 2.03
CA ASN A 514 17.47 -43.53 2.53
C ASN A 514 17.75 -43.79 4.03
N SER A 515 17.28 -42.90 4.92
CA SER A 515 17.40 -43.14 6.35
C SER A 515 16.13 -42.72 7.13
N PHE A 516 15.54 -43.72 7.80
CA PHE A 516 14.53 -43.65 8.86
C PHE A 516 13.04 -43.49 8.48
N LEU A 517 12.50 -44.46 7.74
CA LEU A 517 11.10 -44.90 7.89
C LEU A 517 11.04 -46.19 8.74
N LYS A 518 11.31 -46.09 10.04
CA LYS A 518 10.87 -47.09 11.03
C LYS A 518 10.70 -46.45 12.41
N THR A 519 9.65 -45.65 12.57
CA THR A 519 9.02 -45.52 13.89
C THR A 519 7.52 -45.66 13.70
N LYS A 520 6.99 -46.70 14.36
CA LYS A 520 5.60 -47.15 14.31
C LYS A 520 4.66 -45.98 14.61
N ILE A 521 3.80 -45.66 13.64
CA ILE A 521 2.47 -45.11 13.94
C ILE A 521 1.73 -46.23 14.67
N VAL A 522 1.52 -46.05 15.97
CA VAL A 522 0.51 -46.81 16.70
C VAL A 522 -0.81 -46.14 16.35
N MET A 523 -1.73 -46.92 15.78
CA MET A 523 -3.09 -46.54 15.42
C MET A 523 -3.86 -45.93 16.59
#